data_AF-A0A1Y3AKR4-F1
#
_entry.id   AF-A0A1Y3AKR4-F1
#
_cell.length_a   1.000
_cell.length_b   1.000
_cell.length_c   1.000
_cell.angle_alpha   90.00
_cell.angle_beta   90.00
_cell.angle_gamma   90.00
#
_symmetry.space_group_name_H-M   'P 1'
#
loop_
_entity.id
_entity.type
_entity.pdbx_description
1 polymer ?
#
loop_
_entity_poly.entity_id
_entity_poly.type
_entity_poly.pdbx_seq_one_letter_code
_entity_poly.pdbx_strand_id
1 'polypeptide(L)'
;MNSVKIRDEEEFTTNLLENQWPDTVQLDIATGYFNLIRKYQKKLIHQPPPSPTITILMASEEANGFYQGNGLLRYVPYVYTYYVRNFLRKINTMYNPITIRYYNRPNWSFHGKGIWLQTSEYYLTMVGSTNFGYRSVYRDNEAQLVIVTKNDQLKKKFQSEFDHLIEHSHKIRNWQTDLPRIPLLIPFIANIFRSLF
;
A
#
# COMPACT_ATOMS: atom_id res chain seq x y z
N MET A 1 7.06 17.77 -19.67
CA MET A 1 8.37 17.48 -19.06
C MET A 1 8.76 16.07 -19.42
N ASN A 2 9.92 15.87 -20.06
CA ASN A 2 10.46 14.53 -20.27
C ASN A 2 10.89 13.99 -18.91
N SER A 3 10.31 12.86 -18.49
CA SER A 3 10.74 12.15 -17.27
C SER A 3 12.20 11.74 -17.42
N VAL A 4 12.98 11.88 -16.34
CA VAL A 4 14.42 11.54 -16.30
C VAL A 4 14.66 10.02 -16.42
N LYS A 5 13.60 9.20 -16.53
CA LYS A 5 13.66 7.73 -16.66
C LYS A 5 14.47 7.03 -15.54
N ILE A 6 14.64 7.68 -14.39
CA ILE A 6 15.21 7.09 -13.19
C ILE A 6 14.15 6.17 -12.60
N ARG A 7 14.45 4.87 -12.48
CA ARG A 7 13.51 3.84 -12.02
C ARG A 7 14.10 2.94 -10.94
N ASP A 8 15.21 3.34 -10.33
CA ASP A 8 15.93 2.57 -9.32
C ASP A 8 15.02 2.15 -8.16
N GLU A 9 14.12 3.04 -7.71
CA GLU A 9 13.12 2.71 -6.70
C GLU A 9 12.16 1.62 -7.18
N GLU A 10 11.63 1.77 -8.40
CA GLU A 10 10.68 0.80 -8.96
C GLU A 10 11.33 -0.58 -9.16
N GLU A 11 12.56 -0.59 -9.66
CA GLU A 11 13.36 -1.78 -9.89
C GLU A 11 13.70 -2.47 -8.56
N PHE A 12 14.15 -1.72 -7.56
CA PHE A 12 14.43 -2.26 -6.22
C PHE A 12 13.17 -2.83 -5.56
N THR A 13 12.07 -2.06 -5.51
CA THR A 13 10.80 -2.50 -4.92
C THR A 13 10.25 -3.72 -5.66
N THR A 14 10.39 -3.78 -6.98
CA THR A 14 10.04 -4.97 -7.76
C THR A 14 10.85 -6.17 -7.28
N ASN A 15 12.18 -6.06 -7.26
CA ASN A 15 13.06 -7.17 -6.88
C ASN A 15 12.78 -7.65 -5.45
N LEU A 16 12.49 -6.72 -4.53
CA LEU A 16 12.11 -7.06 -3.15
C LEU A 16 10.82 -7.91 -3.10
N LEU A 17 9.79 -7.51 -3.85
CA LEU A 17 8.51 -8.23 -3.92
C LEU A 17 8.59 -9.54 -4.71
N GLU A 18 9.56 -9.67 -5.62
CA GLU A 18 9.80 -10.88 -6.41
C GLU A 18 10.71 -11.88 -5.71
N ASN A 19 11.44 -11.45 -4.68
CA ASN A 19 12.41 -12.28 -4.00
C ASN A 19 11.74 -13.48 -3.32
N GLN A 20 12.35 -14.65 -3.46
CA GLN A 20 11.94 -15.83 -2.70
C GLN A 20 12.55 -15.74 -1.32
N TRP A 21 11.72 -15.37 -0.35
CA TRP A 21 12.16 -15.28 1.02
C TRP A 21 12.12 -16.64 1.72
N PRO A 22 13.00 -16.88 2.72
CA PRO A 22 12.96 -18.10 3.53
C PRO A 22 11.61 -18.30 4.24
N ASP A 23 11.36 -19.51 4.73
CA ASP A 23 10.11 -19.85 5.42
C ASP A 23 9.82 -18.86 6.57
N THR A 24 8.56 -18.41 6.67
CA THR A 24 8.01 -17.42 7.65
C THR A 24 8.42 -15.95 7.44
N VAL A 25 7.85 -15.31 6.42
CA VAL A 25 8.02 -13.87 6.17
C VAL A 25 6.74 -13.09 6.42
N GLN A 26 6.88 -11.96 7.11
CA GLN A 26 5.84 -10.94 7.24
C GLN A 26 6.24 -9.74 6.38
N LEU A 27 5.34 -9.33 5.49
CA LEU A 27 5.48 -8.19 4.61
C LEU A 27 4.35 -7.20 4.87
N ASP A 28 4.70 -6.05 5.40
CA ASP A 28 3.78 -4.99 5.72
C ASP A 28 4.04 -3.78 4.81
N ILE A 29 2.98 -3.19 4.27
CA ILE A 29 3.05 -2.07 3.33
C ILE A 29 2.11 -0.97 3.84
N ALA A 30 2.61 0.25 3.93
CA ALA A 30 1.78 1.43 4.15
C ALA A 30 1.77 2.32 2.91
N THR A 31 0.59 2.81 2.52
CA THR A 31 0.48 3.83 1.47
C THR A 31 -0.66 4.81 1.77
N GLY A 32 -0.39 6.11 1.67
CA GLY A 32 -1.42 7.14 1.84
C GLY A 32 -2.47 7.11 0.74
N TYR A 33 -2.09 6.67 -0.46
CA TYR A 33 -2.93 6.69 -1.66
C TYR A 33 -2.84 5.35 -2.40
N PHE A 34 -3.78 4.44 -2.12
CA PHE A 34 -3.75 3.12 -2.73
C PHE A 34 -4.00 3.17 -4.24
N ASN A 35 -2.92 3.14 -5.04
CA ASN A 35 -2.98 3.00 -6.49
C ASN A 35 -1.83 2.12 -7.01
N LEU A 36 -1.53 1.01 -6.32
CA LEU A 36 -0.42 0.12 -6.68
C LEU A 36 -0.39 -0.18 -8.18
N ILE A 37 0.77 -0.05 -8.81
CA ILE A 37 0.93 -0.40 -10.22
C ILE A 37 0.63 -1.88 -10.44
N ARG A 38 0.22 -2.25 -11.66
CA ARG A 38 -0.18 -3.63 -11.99
C ARG A 38 0.93 -4.64 -11.71
N LYS A 39 2.19 -4.22 -11.89
CA LYS A 39 3.38 -5.02 -11.60
C LYS A 39 3.40 -5.47 -10.13
N TYR A 40 3.32 -4.53 -9.20
CA TYR A 40 3.29 -4.82 -7.75
C TYR A 40 2.07 -5.63 -7.35
N GLN A 41 0.87 -5.27 -7.85
CA GLN A 41 -0.34 -6.06 -7.57
C GLN A 41 -0.17 -7.53 -7.98
N LYS A 42 0.39 -7.78 -9.17
CA LYS A 42 0.59 -9.15 -9.66
C LYS A 42 1.55 -9.91 -8.75
N LYS A 43 2.65 -9.29 -8.30
CA LYS A 43 3.64 -9.95 -7.43
C LYS A 43 3.08 -10.23 -6.04
N LEU A 44 2.36 -9.28 -5.44
CA LEU A 44 1.70 -9.51 -4.15
C LEU A 44 0.65 -10.64 -4.22
N ILE A 45 -0.11 -10.75 -5.32
CA ILE A 45 -1.20 -11.74 -5.47
C ILE A 45 -0.70 -13.13 -5.90
N HIS A 46 0.48 -13.25 -6.51
CA HIS A 46 0.95 -14.52 -7.09
C HIS A 46 2.26 -14.99 -6.47
N GLN A 47 2.33 -15.00 -5.13
CA GLN A 47 3.51 -15.50 -4.42
C GLN A 47 3.52 -17.04 -4.41
N PRO A 48 4.65 -17.69 -4.73
CA PRO A 48 4.77 -19.14 -4.60
C PRO A 48 4.77 -19.54 -3.10
N PRO A 49 4.24 -20.72 -2.74
CA PRO A 49 4.39 -21.26 -1.39
C PRO A 49 5.86 -21.56 -1.03
N PRO A 50 6.29 -21.35 0.23
CA PRO A 50 5.51 -20.74 1.31
C PRO A 50 5.35 -19.22 1.11
N SER A 51 4.10 -18.76 1.11
CA SER A 51 3.79 -17.36 0.83
C SER A 51 3.99 -16.49 2.08
N PRO A 52 4.49 -15.24 1.93
CA PRO A 52 4.55 -14.31 3.04
C PRO A 52 3.15 -13.96 3.54
N THR A 53 3.04 -13.66 4.84
CA THR A 53 1.86 -12.98 5.38
C THR A 53 1.95 -11.51 5.00
N ILE A 54 0.92 -10.98 4.33
CA ILE A 54 0.95 -9.61 3.81
C ILE A 54 -0.09 -8.74 4.53
N THR A 55 0.31 -7.60 5.06
CA THR A 55 -0.61 -6.53 5.48
C THR A 55 -0.44 -5.30 4.62
N ILE A 56 -1.54 -4.74 4.11
CA ILE A 56 -1.54 -3.45 3.43
C ILE A 56 -2.39 -2.47 4.23
N LEU A 57 -1.74 -1.47 4.80
CA LEU A 57 -2.33 -0.34 5.50
C LEU A 57 -2.48 0.85 4.55
N MET A 58 -3.67 1.46 4.53
CA MET A 58 -3.93 2.65 3.74
C MET A 58 -4.91 3.60 4.42
N ALA A 59 -5.00 4.83 3.93
CA ALA A 59 -6.00 5.79 4.42
C ALA A 59 -7.42 5.27 4.17
N SER A 60 -8.31 5.38 5.17
CA SER A 60 -9.75 5.36 4.93
C SER A 60 -10.18 6.58 4.11
N GLU A 61 -11.45 6.62 3.72
CA GLU A 61 -12.02 7.79 3.07
C GLU A 61 -11.90 9.04 3.96
N GLU A 62 -12.21 8.91 5.24
CA GLU A 62 -12.18 9.99 6.25
C GLU A 62 -10.75 10.46 6.57
N ALA A 63 -9.78 9.55 6.49
CA ALA A 63 -8.37 9.85 6.69
C ALA A 63 -7.66 10.27 5.38
N ASN A 64 -8.39 10.40 4.27
CA ASN A 64 -7.81 10.85 3.01
C ASN A 64 -7.70 12.39 2.99
N GLY A 65 -6.57 12.92 2.51
CA GLY A 65 -6.34 14.37 2.43
C GLY A 65 -7.37 15.14 1.59
N PHE A 66 -8.11 14.46 0.70
CA PHE A 66 -9.18 15.04 -0.11
C PHE A 66 -10.59 14.85 0.45
N TYR A 67 -10.75 14.26 1.65
CA TYR A 67 -12.06 13.95 2.23
C TYR A 67 -12.97 15.17 2.34
N GLN A 68 -12.43 16.29 2.81
CA GLN A 68 -13.15 17.57 2.91
C GLN A 68 -12.95 18.47 1.67
N GLY A 69 -12.50 17.90 0.55
CA GLY A 69 -12.26 18.64 -0.68
C GLY A 69 -13.54 19.19 -1.30
N ASN A 70 -13.47 20.36 -1.93
CA ASN A 70 -14.61 20.96 -2.61
C ASN A 70 -14.83 20.40 -4.03
N GLY A 71 -16.06 20.51 -4.52
CA GLY A 71 -16.40 20.14 -5.91
C GLY A 71 -16.12 18.66 -6.21
N LEU A 72 -15.35 18.39 -7.26
CA LEU A 72 -14.97 17.05 -7.69
C LEU A 72 -13.91 16.38 -6.79
N LEU A 73 -13.14 17.15 -6.02
CA LEU A 73 -12.07 16.60 -5.17
C LEU A 73 -12.61 15.70 -4.06
N ARG A 74 -13.84 15.94 -3.58
CA ARG A 74 -14.52 15.08 -2.60
C ARG A 74 -14.67 13.62 -3.06
N TYR A 75 -14.58 13.37 -4.36
CA TYR A 75 -14.71 12.02 -4.94
C TYR A 75 -13.39 11.26 -5.00
N VAL A 76 -12.26 11.93 -4.80
CA VAL A 76 -10.92 11.30 -4.84
C VAL A 76 -10.79 10.13 -3.84
N PRO A 77 -11.25 10.22 -2.58
CA PRO A 77 -11.21 9.08 -1.67
C PRO A 77 -11.93 7.85 -2.24
N TYR A 78 -13.11 8.05 -2.84
CA TYR A 78 -13.89 6.97 -3.46
C TYR A 78 -13.22 6.36 -4.70
N VAL A 79 -12.38 7.11 -5.40
CA VAL A 79 -11.55 6.56 -6.49
C VAL A 79 -10.54 5.55 -5.92
N TYR A 80 -9.90 5.86 -4.80
CA TYR A 80 -9.00 4.92 -4.11
C TYR A 80 -9.76 3.69 -3.59
N THR A 81 -10.94 3.88 -2.97
CA THR A 81 -11.82 2.77 -2.57
C THR A 81 -12.18 1.87 -3.76
N TYR A 82 -12.43 2.46 -4.93
CA TYR A 82 -12.69 1.71 -6.15
C TYR A 82 -11.47 0.87 -6.58
N TYR A 83 -10.26 1.41 -6.48
CA TYR A 83 -9.03 0.65 -6.74
C TYR A 83 -8.83 -0.49 -5.74
N VAL A 84 -9.12 -0.28 -4.46
CA VAL A 84 -9.06 -1.31 -3.42
C VAL A 84 -10.04 -2.44 -3.72
N ARG A 85 -11.30 -2.12 -4.04
CA ARG A 85 -12.30 -3.13 -4.45
C ARG A 85 -11.83 -3.94 -5.66
N ASN A 86 -11.26 -3.29 -6.66
CA ASN A 86 -10.71 -3.97 -7.83
C ASN A 86 -9.50 -4.85 -7.51
N PHE A 87 -8.68 -4.48 -6.53
CA PHE A 87 -7.57 -5.30 -6.05
C PHE A 87 -8.07 -6.52 -5.27
N LEU A 88 -8.98 -6.31 -4.31
CA LEU A 88 -9.58 -7.38 -3.50
C LEU A 88 -10.29 -8.44 -4.35
N ARG A 89 -10.96 -8.05 -5.44
CA ARG A 89 -11.60 -8.98 -6.39
C ARG A 89 -10.62 -9.92 -7.10
N LYS A 90 -9.33 -9.59 -7.14
CA LYS A 90 -8.28 -10.41 -7.77
C LYS A 90 -7.62 -11.36 -6.77
N ILE A 91 -7.82 -11.16 -5.47
CA ILE A 91 -7.20 -11.98 -4.43
C ILE A 91 -8.00 -13.26 -4.27
N ASN A 92 -7.32 -14.40 -4.41
CA ASN A 92 -7.84 -15.67 -3.96
C ASN A 92 -7.43 -15.90 -2.50
N THR A 93 -8.37 -15.73 -1.57
CA THR A 93 -8.12 -15.79 -0.12
C THR A 93 -7.69 -17.16 0.39
N MET A 94 -7.89 -18.24 -0.39
CA MET A 94 -7.40 -19.58 -0.02
C MET A 94 -5.89 -19.72 -0.21
N TYR A 95 -5.29 -18.94 -1.13
CA TYR A 95 -3.87 -19.06 -1.48
C TYR A 95 -3.06 -17.81 -1.13
N ASN A 96 -3.72 -16.68 -0.87
CA ASN A 96 -3.07 -15.39 -0.65
C ASN A 96 -3.60 -14.73 0.64
N PRO A 97 -2.94 -14.95 1.79
CA PRO A 97 -3.32 -14.33 3.05
C PRO A 97 -2.90 -12.86 3.08
N ILE A 98 -3.55 -12.03 2.26
CA ILE A 98 -3.38 -10.58 2.25
C ILE A 98 -4.45 -9.95 3.14
N THR A 99 -4.02 -9.24 4.17
CA THR A 99 -4.87 -8.44 5.05
C THR A 99 -4.87 -6.98 4.60
N ILE A 100 -6.05 -6.42 4.34
CA ILE A 100 -6.22 -4.99 4.08
C ILE A 100 -6.68 -4.28 5.35
N ARG A 101 -6.06 -3.15 5.69
CA ARG A 101 -6.41 -2.30 6.82
C ARG A 101 -6.60 -0.86 6.39
N TYR A 102 -7.64 -0.23 6.93
CA TYR A 102 -7.93 1.19 6.73
C TYR A 102 -7.59 1.95 8.01
N TYR A 103 -6.60 2.83 7.94
CA TYR A 103 -6.32 3.81 8.97
C TYR A 103 -7.49 4.76 9.07
N ASN A 104 -8.05 4.90 10.27
CA ASN A 104 -9.07 5.89 10.57
C ASN A 104 -8.88 6.43 11.99
N ARG A 105 -8.55 7.72 12.07
CA ARG A 105 -8.47 8.45 13.33
C ARG A 105 -9.17 9.80 13.15
N PRO A 106 -10.16 10.15 13.99
CA PRO A 106 -10.92 11.39 13.84
C PRO A 106 -10.01 12.61 13.73
N ASN A 107 -10.25 13.46 12.73
CA ASN A 107 -9.49 14.68 12.43
C ASN A 107 -8.04 14.49 11.98
N TRP A 108 -7.63 13.27 11.62
CA TRP A 108 -6.29 12.99 11.09
C TRP A 108 -6.34 12.53 9.63
N SER A 109 -5.47 13.08 8.79
CA SER A 109 -5.16 12.49 7.50
C SER A 109 -4.03 11.48 7.63
N PHE A 110 -4.12 10.35 6.92
CA PHE A 110 -3.07 9.36 6.83
C PHE A 110 -2.20 9.57 5.59
N HIS A 111 -0.89 9.72 5.79
CA HIS A 111 0.09 9.88 4.71
C HIS A 111 1.34 9.02 4.94
N GLY A 112 1.19 7.95 5.72
CA GLY A 112 2.26 6.98 5.97
C GLY A 112 2.61 6.19 4.71
N LYS A 113 3.90 6.00 4.47
CA LYS A 113 4.46 5.29 3.32
C LYS A 113 5.63 4.45 3.78
N GLY A 114 5.65 3.20 3.39
CA GLY A 114 6.79 2.35 3.68
C GLY A 114 6.52 0.88 3.44
N ILE A 115 7.60 0.12 3.53
CA ILE A 115 7.58 -1.35 3.53
C ILE A 115 8.32 -1.80 4.77
N TRP A 116 7.78 -2.79 5.48
CA TRP A 116 8.45 -3.50 6.56
C TRP A 116 8.45 -4.97 6.20
N LEU A 117 9.64 -5.56 6.14
CA LEU A 117 9.82 -6.97 5.83
C LEU A 117 10.61 -7.62 6.96
N GLN A 118 9.97 -8.59 7.59
CA GLN A 118 10.55 -9.35 8.69
C GLN A 118 10.78 -10.79 8.26
N THR A 119 12.01 -11.25 8.44
CA THR A 119 12.39 -12.66 8.39
C THR A 119 12.90 -13.09 9.76
N SER A 120 13.28 -14.37 9.91
CA SER A 120 13.94 -14.86 11.12
C SER A 120 15.28 -14.18 11.42
N GLU A 121 16.02 -13.79 10.36
CA GLU A 121 17.38 -13.25 10.50
C GLU A 121 17.43 -11.72 10.37
N TYR A 122 16.65 -11.15 9.44
CA TYR A 122 16.74 -9.75 9.05
C TYR A 122 15.41 -9.02 9.26
N TYR A 123 15.54 -7.72 9.48
CA TYR A 123 14.44 -6.78 9.33
C TYR A 123 14.86 -5.72 8.31
N LEU A 124 14.03 -5.52 7.30
CA LEU A 124 14.19 -4.50 6.29
C LEU A 124 13.04 -3.51 6.42
N THR A 125 13.35 -2.21 6.45
CA THR A 125 12.34 -1.17 6.31
C THR A 125 12.71 -0.21 5.18
N MET A 126 11.71 0.21 4.42
CA MET A 126 11.80 1.23 3.39
C MET A 126 11.00 2.44 3.84
N VAL A 127 11.67 3.60 3.88
CA VAL A 127 11.05 4.88 4.25
C VAL A 127 11.33 5.89 3.15
N GLY A 128 10.29 6.57 2.67
CA GLY A 128 10.48 7.63 1.68
C GLY A 128 9.19 8.20 1.12
N SER A 129 9.28 8.76 -0.08
CA SER A 129 8.20 9.58 -0.67
C SER A 129 7.17 8.83 -1.49
N THR A 130 7.46 7.58 -1.90
CA THR A 130 6.64 6.79 -2.84
C THR A 130 5.31 6.34 -2.23
N ASN A 131 4.23 6.46 -3.00
CA ASN A 131 2.96 5.80 -2.68
C ASN A 131 2.84 4.42 -3.38
N PHE A 132 3.90 3.99 -4.09
CA PHE A 132 3.93 2.80 -4.94
C PHE A 132 2.91 2.83 -6.08
N GLY A 133 2.38 4.03 -6.36
CA GLY A 133 1.32 4.30 -7.32
C GLY A 133 1.83 4.61 -8.72
N TYR A 134 0.90 4.79 -9.67
CA TYR A 134 1.26 5.13 -11.05
C TYR A 134 2.06 6.42 -11.13
N ARG A 135 1.62 7.47 -10.41
CA ARG A 135 2.31 8.76 -10.42
C ARG A 135 3.72 8.65 -9.84
N SER A 136 3.87 7.99 -8.70
CA SER A 136 5.18 7.74 -8.06
C SER A 136 6.16 7.04 -9.01
N VAL A 137 5.70 6.02 -9.73
CA VAL A 137 6.59 5.22 -10.60
C VAL A 137 6.90 5.90 -11.94
N TYR A 138 5.92 6.56 -12.55
CA TYR A 138 6.03 6.98 -13.96
C TYR A 138 6.12 8.49 -14.17
N ARG A 139 5.90 9.31 -13.13
CA ARG A 139 5.79 10.78 -13.27
C ARG A 139 6.60 11.57 -12.26
N ASP A 140 6.68 11.11 -11.02
CA ASP A 140 7.39 11.79 -9.95
C ASP A 140 8.83 11.24 -9.81
N ASN A 141 9.73 12.06 -9.26
CA ASN A 141 11.03 11.57 -8.79
C ASN A 141 10.87 11.17 -7.33
N GLU A 142 11.12 9.91 -7.01
CA GLU A 142 10.95 9.38 -5.67
C GLU A 142 12.31 9.16 -4.99
N ALA A 143 12.34 9.35 -3.67
CA ALA A 143 13.49 9.04 -2.83
C ALA A 143 13.08 8.00 -1.78
N GLN A 144 13.93 7.00 -1.58
CA GLN A 144 13.75 5.95 -0.58
C GLN A 144 15.05 5.73 0.19
N LEU A 145 14.93 5.53 1.49
CA LEU A 145 15.97 4.99 2.35
C LEU A 145 15.61 3.54 2.68
N VAL A 146 16.51 2.62 2.37
CA VAL A 146 16.40 1.20 2.74
C VAL A 146 17.30 0.94 3.94
N ILE A 147 16.73 0.46 5.03
CA ILE A 147 17.46 0.10 6.25
C ILE A 147 17.33 -1.40 6.46
N VAL A 148 18.46 -2.09 6.58
CA VAL A 148 18.50 -3.53 6.87
C VAL A 148 19.27 -3.76 8.16
N THR A 149 18.71 -4.57 9.06
CA THR A 149 19.32 -4.84 10.37
C THR A 149 19.14 -6.28 10.82
N LYS A 150 20.16 -6.80 11.52
CA LYS A 150 20.08 -8.02 12.33
C LYS A 150 19.93 -7.72 13.82
N ASN A 151 20.04 -6.46 14.24
CA ASN A 151 20.00 -6.08 15.66
C ASN A 151 18.58 -6.18 16.21
N ASP A 152 18.35 -7.12 17.13
CA ASP A 152 17.00 -7.44 17.63
C ASP A 152 16.30 -6.28 18.34
N GLN A 153 17.04 -5.37 19.00
CA GLN A 153 16.42 -4.18 19.59
C GLN A 153 15.88 -3.25 18.50
N LEU A 154 16.62 -3.06 17.41
CA LEU A 154 16.18 -2.24 16.29
C LEU A 154 15.04 -2.90 15.51
N LYS A 155 15.06 -4.24 15.33
CA LYS A 155 13.93 -4.98 14.75
C LYS A 155 12.64 -4.71 15.52
N LYS A 156 12.69 -4.82 16.86
CA LYS A 156 11.53 -4.55 17.73
C LYS A 156 11.04 -3.11 17.58
N LYS A 157 11.93 -2.13 17.52
CA LYS A 157 11.54 -0.72 17.34
C LYS A 157 10.82 -0.48 16.01
N PHE A 158 11.33 -1.02 14.91
CA PHE A 158 10.66 -0.88 13.61
C PHE A 158 9.31 -1.60 13.57
N GLN A 159 9.21 -2.79 14.18
CA GLN A 159 7.92 -3.47 14.26
C GLN A 159 6.91 -2.67 15.10
N SER A 160 7.33 -2.14 16.26
CA SER A 160 6.46 -1.31 17.10
C SER A 160 5.99 -0.05 16.39
N GLU A 161 6.81 0.55 15.51
CA GLU A 161 6.37 1.68 14.69
C GLU A 161 5.18 1.30 13.79
N PHE A 162 5.28 0.16 13.08
CA PHE A 162 4.18 -0.31 12.24
C PHE A 162 2.95 -0.73 13.06
N ASP A 163 3.17 -1.38 14.22
CA ASP A 163 2.08 -1.77 15.13
C ASP A 163 1.28 -0.55 15.60
N HIS A 164 1.96 0.55 15.97
CA HIS A 164 1.28 1.82 16.33
C HIS A 164 0.45 2.41 15.18
N LEU A 165 0.91 2.28 13.92
CA LEU A 165 0.09 2.69 12.77
C LEU A 165 -1.17 1.84 12.65
N ILE A 166 -1.08 0.55 12.98
CA ILE A 166 -2.19 -0.39 12.93
C ILE A 166 -3.21 -0.17 14.05
N GLU A 167 -2.82 0.32 15.24
CA GLU A 167 -3.74 0.56 16.37
C GLU A 167 -4.92 1.46 15.99
N HIS A 168 -4.70 2.46 15.13
CA HIS A 168 -5.72 3.36 14.62
C HIS A 168 -6.31 2.91 13.29
N SER A 169 -6.33 1.62 13.02
CA SER A 169 -6.86 1.07 11.78
C SER A 169 -7.82 -0.10 12.03
N HIS A 170 -8.71 -0.35 11.09
CA HIS A 170 -9.60 -1.50 11.11
C HIS A 170 -9.33 -2.42 9.92
N LYS A 171 -9.50 -3.73 10.14
CA LYS A 171 -9.34 -4.75 9.10
C LYS A 171 -10.59 -4.80 8.23
N ILE A 172 -10.40 -4.80 6.91
CA ILE A 172 -11.45 -5.09 5.94
C ILE A 172 -11.64 -6.61 5.87
N ARG A 173 -12.79 -7.10 6.28
CA ARG A 173 -13.17 -8.52 6.29
C ARG A 173 -14.04 -8.87 5.10
N ASN A 174 -15.02 -8.02 4.81
CA ASN A 174 -15.94 -8.17 3.69
C ASN A 174 -16.06 -6.81 2.98
N TRP A 175 -15.43 -6.68 1.81
CA TRP A 175 -15.36 -5.40 1.12
C TRP A 175 -16.72 -4.89 0.62
N GLN A 176 -17.71 -5.78 0.47
CA GLN A 176 -19.07 -5.38 0.09
C GLN A 176 -19.79 -4.64 1.22
N THR A 177 -19.48 -4.97 2.48
CA THR A 177 -20.11 -4.38 3.67
C THR A 177 -19.24 -3.32 4.33
N ASP A 178 -17.93 -3.54 4.36
CA ASP A 178 -16.99 -2.74 5.14
C ASP A 178 -16.53 -1.49 4.38
N LEU A 179 -16.57 -1.52 3.04
CA LEU A 179 -16.23 -0.37 2.20
C LEU A 179 -17.49 0.36 1.72
N PRO A 180 -17.49 1.70 1.64
CA PRO A 180 -18.66 2.46 1.24
C PRO A 180 -19.09 2.16 -0.19
N ARG A 181 -20.37 2.41 -0.47
CA ARG A 181 -20.89 2.33 -1.84
C ARG A 181 -20.16 3.34 -2.72
N ILE A 182 -19.73 2.87 -3.88
CA ILE A 182 -19.02 3.69 -4.87
C ILE A 182 -20.05 4.48 -5.68
N PRO A 183 -19.99 5.83 -5.72
CA PRO A 183 -20.85 6.63 -6.59
C PRO A 183 -20.72 6.21 -8.07
N LEU A 184 -21.83 6.26 -8.81
CA LEU A 184 -21.91 5.78 -10.21
C LEU A 184 -20.92 6.47 -11.16
N LEU A 185 -20.51 7.70 -10.86
CA LEU A 185 -19.54 8.44 -11.65
C LEU A 185 -18.10 7.92 -11.50
N ILE A 186 -17.78 7.25 -10.39
CA ILE A 186 -16.39 6.87 -10.04
C ILE A 186 -15.77 5.94 -11.08
N PRO A 187 -16.42 4.84 -11.54
CA PRO A 187 -15.81 3.96 -12.54
C PRO A 187 -15.40 4.69 -13.83
N PHE A 188 -16.15 5.72 -14.22
CA PHE A 188 -15.85 6.52 -15.42
C PHE A 188 -14.62 7.42 -15.21
N ILE A 189 -14.53 8.09 -14.05
CA ILE A 189 -13.39 8.99 -13.77
C ILE A 189 -12.13 8.23 -13.32
N ALA A 190 -12.27 7.04 -12.74
CA ALA A 190 -11.17 6.29 -12.15
C ALA A 190 -10.06 5.94 -13.16
N ASN A 191 -10.39 5.75 -14.44
CA ASN A 191 -9.38 5.48 -15.47
C ASN A 191 -8.50 6.71 -15.75
N ILE A 192 -9.10 7.91 -15.77
CA ILE A 192 -8.37 9.17 -15.98
C ILE A 192 -7.49 9.45 -14.75
N PHE A 193 -8.08 9.35 -13.56
CA PHE A 193 -7.40 9.60 -12.28
C PHE A 193 -6.22 8.65 -12.04
N ARG A 194 -6.29 7.41 -12.54
CA ARG A 194 -5.22 6.42 -12.34
C ARG A 194 -3.88 6.90 -12.87
N SER A 195 -3.87 7.71 -13.91
CA SER A 195 -2.64 8.24 -14.50
C SER A 195 -2.18 9.55 -13.84
N LEU A 196 -3.07 10.25 -13.14
CA LEU A 196 -2.83 11.55 -12.50
C LEU A 196 -2.30 11.42 -11.06
N PHE A 197 -2.61 10.30 -10.40
CA PHE A 197 -2.31 10.01 -9.00
C PHE A 197 -1.67 8.64 -8.82
#